data_AF-A0A8J4Y1C9-F1
#
_entry.id   AF-A0A8J4Y1C9-F1
#
_cell.length_a   1.000
_cell.length_b   1.000
_cell.length_c   1.000
_cell.angle_alpha   90.00
_cell.angle_beta   90.00
_cell.angle_gamma   90.00
#
_symmetry.space_group_name_H-M   'P 1'
#
loop_
_entity.id
_entity.type
_entity.pdbx_description
1 polymer ?
#
loop_
_entity_poly.entity_id
_entity_poly.type
_entity_poly.pdbx_seq_one_letter_code
_entity_poly.pdbx_strand_id
1 'polypeptide(L)'
;MANGGELVSAQYELRYPFARFVARNGIVSLRRYCIDRVQRSFKVSGIHPKESFECAFDVVSSKRELPESSARVLLVAQDVIQQVIQRRSHEVYIRLGHADLVHIILMYCGIDEQLHPQVLSLLKEWNTARMMQDTLIEYMVELGVSKSSTEILKGFLSMDGPLEDVVTTLQNKGLSSRRRNMVGTLKAVLAHLMDIKETSAIMGVKVRCSVVHCSLKRHSEKKTSSCLH
;
A
#
# COMPACT_ATOMS: atom_id res chain seq x y z
N MET A 1 -16.51 25.61 15.58
CA MET A 1 -15.51 26.41 16.31
C MET A 1 -15.73 26.15 17.79
N ALA A 2 -14.66 25.94 18.57
CA ALA A 2 -14.82 25.85 20.01
C ALA A 2 -15.18 27.23 20.60
N ASN A 3 -15.73 27.26 21.81
CA ASN A 3 -16.21 28.49 22.47
C ASN A 3 -15.13 29.59 22.66
N GLY A 4 -13.84 29.25 22.49
CA GLY A 4 -12.71 30.19 22.54
C GLY A 4 -12.15 30.64 21.19
N GLY A 5 -12.84 30.37 20.07
CA GLY A 5 -12.38 30.75 18.72
C GLY A 5 -11.43 29.74 18.06
N GLU A 6 -11.12 28.62 18.72
CA GLU A 6 -10.28 27.58 18.13
C GLU A 6 -10.99 26.87 16.96
N LEU A 7 -10.23 26.69 15.87
CA LEU A 7 -10.67 25.90 14.74
C LEU A 7 -10.54 24.40 15.09
N VAL A 8 -11.68 23.74 15.21
CA VAL A 8 -11.77 22.28 15.37
C VAL A 8 -12.33 21.67 14.10
N SER A 9 -11.71 20.58 13.66
CA SER A 9 -12.18 19.78 12.52
C SER A 9 -12.64 18.42 13.00
N ALA A 10 -13.67 17.88 12.37
CA ALA A 10 -14.04 16.49 12.58
C ALA A 10 -12.89 15.54 12.22
N GLN A 11 -12.90 14.36 12.82
CA GLN A 11 -11.85 13.37 12.63
C GLN A 11 -11.97 12.71 11.26
N TYR A 12 -11.00 12.98 10.38
CA TYR A 12 -10.98 12.41 9.02
C TYR A 12 -10.54 10.93 8.98
N GLU A 13 -9.65 10.53 9.90
CA GLU A 13 -9.15 9.16 10.05
C GLU A 13 -8.65 8.90 11.49
N LEU A 14 -8.50 7.62 11.87
CA LEU A 14 -8.03 7.22 13.20
C LEU A 14 -6.53 7.41 13.46
N ARG A 15 -5.72 7.56 12.40
CA ARG A 15 -4.25 7.52 12.51
C ARG A 15 -3.63 8.86 12.93
N TYR A 16 -4.10 9.99 12.40
CA TYR A 16 -3.50 11.29 12.72
C TYR A 16 -3.65 11.69 14.20
N PRO A 17 -4.83 11.57 14.83
CA PRO A 17 -4.98 11.89 16.24
C PRO A 17 -4.09 11.01 17.12
N PHE A 18 -3.89 9.75 16.72
CA PHE A 18 -3.00 8.83 17.42
C PHE A 18 -1.53 9.16 17.28
N ALA A 19 -1.05 9.42 16.06
CA ALA A 19 0.32 9.85 15.84
C ALA A 19 0.63 11.11 16.69
N ARG A 20 -0.32 12.04 16.76
CA ARG A 20 -0.23 13.23 17.63
C ARG A 20 -0.19 12.86 19.11
N PHE A 21 -1.04 11.94 19.57
CA PHE A 21 -1.03 11.44 20.95
C PHE A 21 0.30 10.80 21.32
N VAL A 22 0.84 9.91 20.45
CA VAL A 22 2.12 9.24 20.62
C VAL A 22 3.26 10.26 20.72
N ALA A 23 3.33 11.20 19.79
CA ALA A 23 4.37 12.22 19.75
C ALA A 23 4.33 13.14 20.97
N ARG A 24 3.15 13.63 21.37
CA ARG A 24 2.99 14.55 22.51
C ARG A 24 3.37 13.92 23.85
N ASN A 25 3.16 12.61 23.99
CA ASN A 25 3.43 11.90 25.24
C ASN A 25 4.78 11.17 25.22
N GLY A 26 5.59 11.32 24.17
CA GLY A 26 6.89 10.64 24.06
C GLY A 26 6.78 9.11 24.08
N ILE A 27 5.69 8.55 23.55
CA ILE A 27 5.45 7.10 23.58
C ILE A 27 6.37 6.42 22.56
N VAL A 28 7.21 5.51 23.04
CA VAL A 28 8.19 4.78 22.21
C VAL A 28 7.77 3.35 21.86
N SER A 29 6.83 2.78 22.63
CA SER A 29 6.26 1.45 22.37
C SER A 29 4.82 1.40 22.85
N LEU A 30 3.91 1.00 21.97
CA LEU A 30 2.48 0.88 22.27
C LEU A 30 1.80 0.02 21.22
N ARG A 31 0.86 -0.82 21.64
CA ARG A 31 -0.07 -1.50 20.74
C ARG A 31 -1.47 -1.07 21.11
N ARG A 32 -2.27 -0.72 20.12
CA ARG A 32 -3.66 -0.33 20.35
C ARG A 32 -4.57 -0.83 19.25
N TYR A 33 -5.84 -0.96 19.58
CA TYR A 33 -6.91 -0.98 18.61
C TYR A 33 -7.86 0.20 18.86
N CYS A 34 -8.56 0.64 17.83
CA CYS A 34 -9.55 1.70 17.92
C CYS A 34 -10.66 1.41 16.90
N ILE A 35 -11.90 1.44 17.37
CA ILE A 35 -13.10 1.36 16.52
C ILE A 35 -13.89 2.63 16.79
N ASP A 36 -13.92 3.53 15.81
CA ASP A 36 -14.60 4.81 15.97
C ASP A 36 -15.15 5.32 14.64
N ARG A 37 -15.96 6.37 14.72
CA ARG A 37 -16.53 7.08 13.56
C ARG A 37 -15.51 8.08 13.02
N VAL A 38 -15.45 8.16 11.69
CA VAL A 38 -14.68 9.17 10.97
C VAL A 38 -15.58 9.86 9.97
N GLN A 39 -15.29 11.13 9.69
CA GLN A 39 -16.09 11.99 8.84
C GLN A 39 -15.26 12.49 7.65
N ARG A 40 -15.76 12.25 6.44
CA ARG A 40 -15.08 12.62 5.19
C ARG A 40 -15.95 13.54 4.34
N SER A 41 -15.37 14.65 3.90
CA SER A 41 -16.02 15.56 2.96
C SER A 41 -16.05 14.97 1.55
N PHE A 42 -17.08 15.33 0.79
CA PHE A 42 -17.13 15.08 -0.65
C PHE A 42 -16.32 16.12 -1.40
N LYS A 43 -15.86 15.79 -2.61
CA LYS A 43 -15.22 16.76 -3.52
C LYS A 43 -16.21 17.85 -3.98
N VAL A 44 -17.52 17.58 -3.91
CA VAL A 44 -18.59 18.52 -4.26
C VAL A 44 -18.96 19.35 -3.02
N SER A 45 -18.96 20.67 -3.17
CA SER A 45 -19.33 21.62 -2.11
C SER A 45 -20.81 21.52 -1.73
N GLY A 46 -21.13 21.80 -0.46
CA GLY A 46 -22.52 21.88 0.02
C GLY A 46 -23.13 20.54 0.47
N ILE A 47 -22.39 19.44 0.41
CA ILE A 47 -22.83 18.13 0.90
C ILE A 47 -22.26 17.90 2.30
N HIS A 48 -23.11 17.49 3.24
CA HIS A 48 -22.67 17.10 4.58
C HIS A 48 -21.60 16.00 4.52
N PRO A 49 -20.53 16.07 5.34
CA PRO A 49 -19.53 15.02 5.41
C PRO A 49 -20.16 13.66 5.71
N LYS A 50 -19.71 12.63 5.01
CA LYS A 50 -20.16 11.26 5.24
C LYS A 50 -19.48 10.70 6.47
N GLU A 51 -20.28 10.17 7.39
CA GLU A 51 -19.80 9.41 8.55
C GLU A 51 -19.66 7.92 8.19
N SER A 52 -18.56 7.30 8.64
CA SER A 52 -18.30 5.87 8.49
C SER A 52 -17.52 5.34 9.68
N PHE A 53 -17.69 4.07 10.04
CA PHE A 53 -16.83 3.42 11.03
C PHE A 53 -15.48 3.02 10.44
N GLU A 54 -14.42 3.22 11.21
CA GLU A 54 -13.10 2.65 10.97
C GLU A 54 -12.71 1.70 12.10
N CYS A 55 -11.98 0.65 11.75
CA CYS A 55 -11.29 -0.22 12.70
C CYS A 55 -9.79 -0.13 12.42
N ALA A 56 -9.03 0.37 13.38
CA ALA A 56 -7.59 0.49 13.30
C ALA A 56 -6.92 -0.40 14.35
N PHE A 57 -5.82 -1.02 13.96
CA PHE A 57 -4.85 -1.63 14.87
C PHE A 57 -3.48 -1.04 14.54
N ASP A 58 -2.85 -0.42 15.53
CA ASP A 58 -1.58 0.27 15.36
C ASP A 58 -0.52 -0.29 16.33
N VAL A 59 0.72 -0.38 15.85
CA VAL A 59 1.89 -0.74 16.64
C VAL A 59 2.91 0.39 16.53
N VAL A 60 3.29 0.95 17.68
CA VAL A 60 4.43 1.85 17.85
C VAL A 60 5.55 1.02 18.43
N SER A 61 6.71 1.05 17.78
CA SER A 61 7.90 0.27 18.16
C SER A 61 9.15 0.88 17.54
N SER A 62 10.32 0.38 17.95
CA SER A 62 11.58 0.76 17.34
C SER A 62 11.74 0.15 15.94
N LYS A 63 12.59 0.74 15.09
CA LYS A 63 12.90 0.18 13.76
C LYS A 63 13.46 -1.25 13.81
N ARG A 64 14.11 -1.63 14.92
CA ARG A 64 14.68 -2.99 15.10
C ARG A 64 13.59 -4.05 15.25
N GLU A 65 12.42 -3.66 15.74
CA GLU A 65 11.26 -4.53 15.94
C GLU A 65 10.30 -4.48 14.75
N LEU A 66 10.70 -3.86 13.63
CA LEU A 66 9.85 -3.72 12.45
C LEU A 66 9.35 -5.07 11.92
N PRO A 67 10.18 -6.13 11.75
CA PRO A 67 9.69 -7.41 11.27
C PRO A 67 8.62 -8.02 12.17
N GLU A 68 8.84 -8.03 13.49
CA GLU A 68 7.88 -8.55 14.47
C GLU A 68 6.60 -7.71 14.53
N SER A 69 6.74 -6.39 14.46
CA SER A 69 5.61 -5.46 14.50
C SER A 69 4.73 -5.60 13.25
N SER A 70 5.34 -5.70 12.06
CA SER A 70 4.64 -5.95 10.80
C SER A 70 3.98 -7.33 10.79
N ALA A 71 4.68 -8.38 11.21
CA ALA A 71 4.12 -9.73 11.32
C ALA A 71 2.91 -9.78 12.26
N ARG A 72 2.94 -9.04 13.36
CA ARG A 72 1.81 -8.93 14.30
C ARG A 72 0.59 -8.24 13.67
N VAL A 73 0.80 -7.18 12.89
CA VAL A 73 -0.29 -6.53 12.13
C VAL A 73 -0.91 -7.52 11.14
N LEU A 74 -0.08 -8.33 10.46
CA LEU A 74 -0.55 -9.36 9.52
C LEU A 74 -1.33 -10.47 10.23
N LEU A 75 -0.89 -10.89 11.43
CA LEU A 75 -1.59 -11.87 12.24
C LEU A 75 -2.98 -11.37 12.67
N VAL A 76 -3.07 -10.13 13.17
CA VAL A 76 -4.36 -9.51 13.51
C VAL A 76 -5.24 -9.38 12.28
N ALA A 77 -4.70 -8.97 11.13
CA ALA A 77 -5.45 -8.89 9.89
C ALA A 77 -6.00 -10.27 9.47
N GLN A 78 -5.20 -11.33 9.57
CA GLN A 78 -5.64 -12.70 9.34
C GLN A 78 -6.79 -13.08 10.28
N ASP A 79 -6.66 -12.84 11.58
CA ASP A 79 -7.66 -13.24 12.57
C ASP A 79 -8.99 -12.52 12.30
N VAL A 80 -8.93 -11.23 11.97
CA VAL A 80 -10.11 -10.44 11.55
C VAL A 80 -10.71 -11.02 10.26
N ILE A 81 -9.88 -11.34 9.26
CA ILE A 81 -10.37 -11.95 8.01
C ILE A 81 -11.10 -13.27 8.30
N GLN A 82 -10.51 -14.15 9.12
CA GLN A 82 -11.07 -15.47 9.42
C GLN A 82 -12.34 -15.38 10.26
N GLN A 83 -12.37 -14.53 11.29
CA GLN A 83 -13.48 -14.48 12.25
C GLN A 83 -14.63 -13.57 11.80
N VAL A 84 -14.33 -12.49 11.08
CA VAL A 84 -15.31 -11.44 10.73
C VAL A 84 -15.70 -11.50 9.25
N ILE A 85 -14.73 -11.73 8.35
CA ILE A 85 -14.93 -11.58 6.90
C ILE A 85 -15.29 -12.92 6.23
N GLN A 86 -14.69 -14.05 6.66
CA GLN A 86 -14.85 -15.38 6.06
C GLN A 86 -16.18 -16.08 6.43
N ARG A 87 -17.31 -15.39 6.21
CA ARG A 87 -18.62 -16.03 6.02
C ARG A 87 -18.93 -16.35 4.56
N ARG A 88 -18.05 -15.96 3.61
CA ARG A 88 -18.23 -16.18 2.17
C ARG A 88 -16.95 -16.73 1.54
N SER A 89 -17.10 -17.82 0.80
CA SER A 89 -16.11 -18.77 0.29
C SER A 89 -15.10 -18.20 -0.73
N HIS A 90 -14.48 -17.05 -0.46
CA HIS A 90 -13.44 -16.50 -1.31
C HIS A 90 -12.08 -16.61 -0.64
N GLU A 91 -11.12 -17.04 -1.44
CA GLU A 91 -9.73 -17.04 -1.02
C GLU A 91 -9.23 -15.59 -0.85
N VAL A 92 -8.64 -15.30 0.30
CA VAL A 92 -8.10 -13.98 0.63
C VAL A 92 -6.57 -14.07 0.68
N TYR A 93 -5.90 -13.08 0.11
CA TYR A 93 -4.45 -12.90 0.21
C TYR A 93 -4.15 -11.47 0.66
N ILE A 94 -2.99 -11.27 1.28
CA ILE A 94 -2.50 -9.95 1.69
C ILE A 94 -1.41 -9.51 0.73
N ARG A 95 -1.53 -8.30 0.18
CA ARG A 95 -0.52 -7.70 -0.69
C ARG A 95 0.42 -6.84 0.14
N LEU A 96 1.70 -7.17 0.14
CA LEU A 96 2.76 -6.39 0.78
C LEU A 96 3.41 -5.46 -0.25
N GLY A 97 3.67 -4.22 0.16
CA GLY A 97 4.39 -3.24 -0.63
C GLY A 97 5.38 -2.46 0.22
N HIS A 98 6.26 -1.70 -0.44
CA HIS A 98 7.25 -0.86 0.23
C HIS A 98 7.35 0.48 -0.51
N ALA A 99 7.23 1.61 0.21
CA ALA A 99 7.24 2.94 -0.41
C ALA A 99 8.52 3.20 -1.21
N ASP A 100 9.68 2.87 -0.62
CA ASP A 100 10.97 3.04 -1.30
C ASP A 100 11.09 2.19 -2.56
N LEU A 101 10.46 1.01 -2.63
CA LEU A 101 10.46 0.19 -3.86
C LEU A 101 9.76 0.93 -5.00
N VAL A 102 8.64 1.59 -4.71
CA VAL A 102 7.92 2.39 -5.71
C VAL A 102 8.78 3.55 -6.20
N HIS A 103 9.40 4.28 -5.27
CA HIS A 103 10.27 5.39 -5.62
C HIS A 103 11.49 4.95 -6.46
N ILE A 104 12.12 3.83 -6.11
CA ILE A 104 13.20 3.22 -6.89
C ILE A 104 12.73 2.88 -8.31
N ILE A 105 11.52 2.31 -8.47
CA ILE A 105 10.96 2.00 -9.79
C ILE A 105 10.73 3.28 -10.60
N LEU A 106 10.17 4.34 -10.00
CA LEU A 106 9.94 5.61 -10.70
C LEU A 106 11.26 6.24 -11.16
N MET A 107 12.28 6.28 -10.29
CA MET A 107 13.62 6.74 -10.66
C MET A 107 14.24 5.87 -11.76
N TYR A 108 14.07 4.56 -11.70
CA TYR A 108 14.57 3.64 -12.73
C TYR A 108 13.94 3.87 -14.10
N CYS A 109 12.64 4.22 -14.12
CA CYS A 109 11.92 4.61 -15.32
C CYS A 109 12.37 5.98 -15.87
N GLY A 110 13.22 6.73 -15.14
CA GLY A 110 13.69 8.05 -15.54
C GLY A 110 12.67 9.16 -15.30
N ILE A 111 11.72 8.95 -14.40
CA ILE A 111 10.71 9.95 -14.04
C ILE A 111 11.33 10.91 -13.03
N ASP A 112 11.27 12.22 -13.32
CA ASP A 112 11.76 13.27 -12.44
C ASP A 112 11.08 13.19 -11.06
N GLU A 113 11.88 13.30 -10.00
CA GLU A 113 11.43 13.29 -8.60
C GLU A 113 10.38 14.37 -8.32
N GLN A 114 10.44 15.51 -9.01
CA GLN A 114 9.44 16.57 -8.89
C GLN A 114 8.04 16.14 -9.34
N LEU A 115 7.95 15.15 -10.23
CA LEU A 115 6.69 14.60 -10.73
C LEU A 115 6.19 13.40 -9.91
N HIS A 116 7.00 12.87 -8.97
CA HIS A 116 6.64 11.67 -8.20
C HIS A 116 5.35 11.84 -7.41
N PRO A 117 5.06 12.96 -6.71
CA PRO A 117 3.80 13.12 -6.00
C PRO A 117 2.57 12.99 -6.90
N GLN A 118 2.59 13.60 -8.09
CA GLN A 118 1.52 13.57 -9.07
C GLN A 118 1.37 12.16 -9.66
N VAL A 119 2.49 11.53 -10.03
CA VAL A 119 2.50 10.16 -10.56
C VAL A 119 1.99 9.15 -9.53
N LEU A 120 2.39 9.27 -8.26
CA LEU A 120 1.89 8.43 -7.17
C LEU A 120 0.38 8.63 -6.93
N SER A 121 -0.12 9.86 -7.09
CA SER A 121 -1.55 10.15 -7.02
C SER A 121 -2.31 9.45 -8.16
N LEU A 122 -1.83 9.51 -9.39
CA LEU A 122 -2.43 8.80 -10.52
C LEU A 122 -2.41 7.28 -10.33
N LEU A 123 -1.29 6.74 -9.86
CA LEU A 123 -1.15 5.32 -9.55
C LEU A 123 -2.12 4.86 -8.44
N LYS A 124 -2.39 5.72 -7.46
CA LYS A 124 -3.41 5.47 -6.42
C LYS A 124 -4.82 5.46 -7.01
N GLU A 125 -5.14 6.38 -7.91
CA GLU A 125 -6.45 6.41 -8.57
C GLU A 125 -6.67 5.18 -9.46
N TRP A 126 -5.64 4.78 -10.22
CA TRP A 126 -5.64 3.52 -10.96
C TRP A 126 -5.84 2.31 -10.04
N ASN A 127 -5.09 2.23 -8.94
CA ASN A 127 -5.21 1.13 -7.97
C ASN A 127 -6.56 1.03 -7.27
N THR A 128 -7.21 2.17 -7.04
CA THR A 128 -8.56 2.20 -6.46
C THR A 128 -9.64 1.95 -7.51
N ALA A 129 -9.25 1.43 -8.68
CA ALA A 129 -10.09 1.09 -9.83
C ALA A 129 -10.95 2.25 -10.32
N ARG A 130 -10.44 3.48 -10.18
CA ARG A 130 -11.10 4.70 -10.65
C ARG A 130 -10.71 5.07 -12.08
N MET A 131 -9.78 4.32 -12.68
CA MET A 131 -9.15 4.66 -13.95
C MET A 131 -8.65 3.40 -14.66
N MET A 132 -8.73 3.39 -15.99
CA MET A 132 -8.11 2.35 -16.83
C MET A 132 -6.61 2.62 -17.00
N GLN A 133 -5.85 1.58 -17.37
CA GLN A 133 -4.40 1.72 -17.56
C GLN A 133 -4.06 2.66 -18.73
N ASP A 134 -4.82 2.66 -19.82
CA ASP A 134 -4.53 3.55 -20.96
C ASP A 134 -4.70 5.02 -20.57
N THR A 135 -5.79 5.34 -19.86
CA THR A 135 -6.04 6.68 -19.30
C THR A 135 -4.95 7.12 -18.30
N LEU A 136 -4.42 6.20 -17.49
CA LEU A 136 -3.29 6.47 -16.60
C LEU A 136 -2.07 6.95 -17.39
N ILE A 137 -1.79 6.29 -18.52
CA ILE A 137 -0.63 6.59 -19.36
C ILE A 137 -0.81 7.92 -20.09
N GLU A 138 -2.02 8.21 -20.57
CA GLU A 138 -2.38 9.52 -21.15
C GLU A 138 -2.12 10.65 -20.15
N TYR A 139 -2.64 10.55 -18.92
CA TYR A 139 -2.39 11.57 -17.90
C TYR A 139 -0.92 11.69 -17.50
N MET A 140 -0.16 10.59 -17.47
CA MET A 140 1.29 10.66 -17.23
C MET A 140 2.01 11.43 -18.34
N VAL A 141 1.63 11.24 -19.60
CA VAL A 141 2.22 11.97 -20.74
C VAL A 141 1.85 13.45 -20.68
N GLU A 142 0.61 13.79 -20.33
CA GLU A 142 0.16 15.18 -20.13
C GLU A 142 0.91 15.89 -18.99
N LEU A 143 1.28 15.15 -17.93
CA LEU A 143 2.12 15.65 -16.84
C LEU A 143 3.60 15.85 -17.24
N GLY A 144 3.98 15.51 -18.47
CA GLY A 144 5.35 15.64 -18.96
C GLY A 144 6.23 14.42 -18.75
N VAL A 145 5.66 13.26 -18.38
CA VAL A 145 6.42 12.00 -18.34
C VAL A 145 6.65 11.49 -19.76
N SER A 146 7.89 11.18 -20.10
CA SER A 146 8.23 10.72 -21.46
C SER A 146 7.55 9.40 -21.81
N LYS A 147 7.20 9.21 -23.10
CA LYS A 147 6.60 7.97 -23.61
C LYS A 147 7.47 6.74 -23.36
N SER A 148 8.80 6.89 -23.39
CA SER A 148 9.72 5.80 -23.08
C SER A 148 9.70 5.45 -21.59
N SER A 149 9.64 6.45 -20.70
CA SER A 149 9.50 6.24 -19.26
C SER A 149 8.18 5.55 -18.91
N THR A 150 7.07 5.95 -19.52
CA THR A 150 5.77 5.31 -19.29
C THR A 150 5.74 3.87 -19.79
N GLU A 151 6.36 3.57 -20.94
CA GLU A 151 6.47 2.21 -21.46
C GLU A 151 7.31 1.29 -20.55
N ILE A 152 8.44 1.80 -20.03
CA ILE A 152 9.24 1.08 -19.04
C ILE A 152 8.40 0.83 -17.77
N LEU A 153 7.67 1.85 -17.28
CA LEU A 153 6.85 1.76 -16.09
C LEU A 153 5.72 0.72 -16.23
N LYS A 154 5.05 0.66 -17.39
CA LYS A 154 4.02 -0.37 -17.68
C LYS A 154 4.54 -1.78 -17.43
N GLY A 155 5.79 -2.04 -17.79
CA GLY A 155 6.45 -3.33 -17.57
C GLY A 155 6.64 -3.70 -16.09
N PHE A 156 6.50 -2.75 -15.18
CA PHE A 156 6.44 -2.99 -13.74
C PHE A 156 4.99 -3.16 -13.28
N LEU A 157 4.03 -2.34 -13.74
CA LEU A 157 2.65 -2.28 -13.23
C LEU A 157 1.94 -3.63 -13.08
N SER A 158 2.30 -4.62 -13.90
CA SER A 158 1.70 -5.97 -13.88
C SER A 158 2.36 -6.96 -12.92
N MET A 159 3.43 -6.56 -12.23
CA MET A 159 4.17 -7.39 -11.27
C MET A 159 3.32 -7.65 -10.03
N ASP A 160 3.01 -8.92 -9.81
CA ASP A 160 2.24 -9.43 -8.68
C ASP A 160 2.58 -10.92 -8.54
N GLY A 161 3.07 -11.33 -7.38
CA GLY A 161 3.46 -12.71 -7.14
C GLY A 161 4.19 -12.90 -5.81
N PRO A 162 4.69 -14.12 -5.56
CA PRO A 162 5.60 -14.40 -4.45
C PRO A 162 6.79 -13.43 -4.42
N LEU A 163 7.31 -13.14 -3.23
CA LEU A 163 8.43 -12.23 -3.04
C LEU A 163 9.65 -12.65 -3.88
N GLU A 164 9.90 -13.96 -3.97
CA GLU A 164 11.00 -14.56 -4.73
C GLU A 164 10.91 -14.23 -6.23
N ASP A 165 9.71 -14.34 -6.81
CA ASP A 165 9.47 -14.07 -8.23
C ASP A 165 9.60 -12.58 -8.52
N VAL A 166 9.11 -11.74 -7.61
CA VAL A 166 9.25 -10.27 -7.70
C VAL A 166 10.73 -9.89 -7.62
N VAL A 167 11.48 -10.42 -6.67
CA VAL A 167 12.94 -10.19 -6.54
C VAL A 167 13.65 -10.58 -7.83
N THR A 168 13.37 -11.77 -8.36
CA THR A 168 13.96 -12.28 -9.61
C THR A 168 13.64 -11.36 -10.79
N THR A 169 12.39 -10.91 -10.89
CA THR A 169 11.95 -9.98 -11.95
C THR A 169 12.66 -8.63 -11.85
N LEU A 170 12.80 -8.07 -10.64
CA LEU A 170 13.52 -6.81 -10.43
C LEU A 170 15.01 -6.92 -10.78
N GLN A 171 15.63 -8.04 -10.43
CA GLN A 171 17.03 -8.34 -10.76
C GLN A 171 17.23 -8.47 -12.28
N ASN A 172 16.38 -9.25 -12.95
CA ASN A 172 16.43 -9.46 -14.40
C ASN A 172 16.19 -8.17 -15.20
N LYS A 173 15.34 -7.27 -14.69
CA LYS A 173 15.10 -5.96 -15.31
C LYS A 173 16.25 -4.97 -15.11
N GLY A 174 17.33 -5.34 -14.41
CA GLY A 174 18.54 -4.54 -14.30
C GLY A 174 18.44 -3.35 -13.34
N LEU A 175 17.45 -3.31 -12.44
CA LEU A 175 17.33 -2.26 -11.42
C LEU A 175 18.61 -2.14 -10.56
N SER A 176 19.31 -3.26 -10.39
CA SER A 176 20.56 -3.37 -9.64
C SER A 176 21.79 -2.78 -10.34
N SER A 177 21.68 -2.24 -11.55
CA SER A 177 22.83 -1.87 -12.38
C SER A 177 22.98 -0.36 -12.63
N ARG A 178 21.89 0.42 -12.61
CA ARG A 178 21.87 1.77 -13.22
C ARG A 178 22.35 2.92 -12.32
N ARG A 179 22.28 2.81 -10.99
CA ARG A 179 22.86 3.80 -10.03
C ARG A 179 23.26 3.14 -8.70
N ARG A 180 24.52 3.29 -8.28
CA ARG A 180 25.09 2.68 -7.06
C ARG A 180 24.25 2.90 -5.79
N ASN A 181 23.71 4.10 -5.58
CA ASN A 181 22.90 4.42 -4.40
C ASN A 181 21.56 3.68 -4.37
N MET A 182 20.93 3.44 -5.53
CA MET A 182 19.65 2.73 -5.61
C MET A 182 19.80 1.24 -5.31
N VAL A 183 20.96 0.65 -5.62
CA VAL A 183 21.22 -0.79 -5.39
C VAL A 183 21.27 -1.09 -3.89
N GLY A 184 21.89 -0.22 -3.09
CA GLY A 184 21.95 -0.37 -1.64
C GLY A 184 20.56 -0.31 -1.01
N THR A 185 19.78 0.71 -1.35
CA THR A 185 18.39 0.84 -0.87
C THR A 185 17.52 -0.32 -1.32
N LEU A 186 17.61 -0.75 -2.58
CA LEU A 186 16.86 -1.90 -3.08
C LEU A 186 17.17 -3.17 -2.29
N LYS A 187 18.46 -3.46 -2.03
CA LYS A 187 18.87 -4.61 -1.22
C LYS A 187 18.28 -4.54 0.20
N ALA A 188 18.34 -3.38 0.85
CA ALA A 188 17.77 -3.20 2.18
C ALA A 188 16.24 -3.41 2.20
N VAL A 189 15.53 -2.85 1.21
CA VAL A 189 14.07 -3.02 1.06
C VAL A 189 13.70 -4.49 0.87
N LEU A 190 14.42 -5.20 -0.01
CA LEU A 190 14.16 -6.61 -0.26
C LEU A 190 14.45 -7.47 0.98
N ALA A 191 15.54 -7.18 1.70
CA ALA A 191 15.85 -7.84 2.97
C ALA A 191 14.74 -7.61 4.01
N HIS A 192 14.25 -6.37 4.17
CA HIS A 192 13.14 -6.08 5.08
C HIS A 192 11.87 -6.86 4.73
N LEU A 193 11.53 -6.98 3.44
CA LEU A 193 10.36 -7.75 3.02
C LEU A 193 10.55 -9.26 3.28
N MET A 194 11.77 -9.78 3.14
CA MET A 194 12.10 -11.17 3.48
C MET A 194 11.98 -11.41 4.99
N ASP A 195 12.55 -10.51 5.81
CA ASP A 195 12.47 -10.61 7.27
C ASP A 195 11.02 -10.59 7.76
N ILE A 196 10.19 -9.71 7.20
CA ILE A 196 8.75 -9.66 7.50
C ILE A 196 8.08 -10.98 7.10
N LYS A 197 8.38 -11.52 5.92
CA LYS A 197 7.81 -12.80 5.45
C LYS A 197 8.16 -13.95 6.38
N GLU A 198 9.45 -14.10 6.72
CA GLU A 198 9.95 -15.15 7.60
C GLU A 198 9.36 -15.02 9.02
N THR A 199 9.43 -13.82 9.60
CA THR A 199 8.87 -13.55 10.93
C THR A 199 7.36 -13.82 10.97
N SER A 200 6.63 -13.46 9.92
CA SER A 200 5.19 -13.74 9.80
C SER A 200 4.90 -15.23 9.79
N ALA A 201 5.71 -16.03 9.08
CA ALA A 201 5.58 -17.48 9.08
C ALA A 201 5.83 -18.08 10.47
N ILE A 202 6.88 -17.63 11.17
CA ILE A 202 7.21 -18.04 12.54
C ILE A 202 6.05 -17.70 13.50
N MET A 203 5.45 -16.52 13.35
CA MET A 203 4.32 -16.06 14.16
C MET A 203 2.98 -16.72 13.80
N GLY A 204 2.95 -17.64 12.82
CA GLY A 204 1.75 -18.40 12.47
C GLY A 204 0.78 -17.70 11.52
N VAL A 205 1.25 -16.70 10.75
CA VAL A 205 0.48 -16.13 9.63
C VAL A 205 0.41 -17.17 8.51
N LYS A 206 -0.81 -17.63 8.22
CA LYS A 206 -1.17 -18.64 7.21
C LYS A 206 -1.78 -18.04 5.94
N VAL A 207 -2.24 -16.79 5.98
CA VAL A 207 -2.79 -16.10 4.80
C VAL A 207 -1.69 -15.92 3.76
N ARG A 208 -1.99 -16.29 2.50
CA ARG A 208 -1.04 -16.12 1.39
C ARG A 208 -0.70 -14.64 1.24
N CYS A 209 0.60 -14.33 1.22
CA CYS A 209 1.10 -12.98 0.98
C CYS A 209 1.69 -12.89 -0.43
N SER A 210 1.28 -11.89 -1.23
CA SER A 210 1.96 -11.53 -2.48
C SER A 210 2.61 -10.17 -2.34
N VAL A 211 3.65 -9.91 -3.12
CA VAL A 211 4.31 -8.61 -3.14
C VAL A 211 3.85 -7.84 -4.36
N VAL A 212 3.41 -6.61 -4.15
CA VAL A 212 3.06 -5.67 -5.20
C VAL A 212 3.78 -4.36 -4.97
N HIS A 213 4.31 -3.78 -6.04
CA HIS A 213 4.80 -2.41 -5.93
C HIS A 213 3.62 -1.43 -5.90
N CYS A 214 2.53 -1.69 -6.63
CA CYS A 214 1.45 -0.73 -6.82
C CYS A 214 0.26 -1.34 -7.59
N SER A 215 -0.19 -2.57 -7.31
CA SER A 215 -1.37 -3.13 -8.01
C SER A 215 -2.37 -3.74 -7.03
N LEU A 216 -3.64 -3.35 -7.15
CA LEU A 216 -4.81 -4.16 -6.79
C LEU A 216 -5.34 -4.79 -8.08
N LYS A 217 -4.80 -5.95 -8.50
CA LYS A 217 -5.47 -6.71 -9.57
C LYS A 217 -6.84 -7.14 -9.02
N ARG A 218 -7.91 -6.77 -9.73
CA ARG A 218 -9.16 -7.53 -9.61
C ARG A 218 -8.83 -8.96 -9.99
N HIS A 219 -9.20 -9.94 -9.17
CA HIS A 219 -9.38 -11.29 -9.70
C HIS A 219 -10.44 -11.16 -10.79
N SER A 220 -10.01 -11.25 -12.06
CA SER A 220 -10.93 -11.67 -13.10
C SER A 220 -11.38 -13.06 -12.72
N GLU A 221 -12.67 -13.23 -12.44
CA GLU A 221 -13.30 -14.54 -12.49
C GLU A 221 -12.83 -15.20 -13.79
N LYS A 222 -12.14 -16.34 -13.67
CA LYS A 222 -12.04 -17.25 -14.79
C LYS A 222 -13.49 -17.56 -15.16
N LYS A 223 -13.97 -17.01 -16.28
CA LYS A 223 -15.15 -17.56 -16.94
C LYS A 223 -14.81 -19.01 -17.23
N THR A 224 -15.27 -19.91 -16.37
CA THR A 224 -15.43 -21.31 -16.73
C THR A 224 -16.42 -21.32 -17.87
N SER A 225 -15.91 -21.40 -19.09
CA SER A 225 -16.62 -21.94 -20.22
C SER A 225 -16.95 -23.40 -19.89
N SER A 226 -18.06 -23.64 -19.20
CA SER A 226 -18.71 -24.94 -19.22
C SER A 226 -19.88 -24.83 -20.19
N CYS A 227 -19.69 -25.48 -21.33
CA CYS A 227 -20.71 -25.80 -22.31
C CYS A 227 -21.99 -26.29 -21.61
N LEU A 228 -23.13 -25.74 -22.00
CA LEU A 228 -24.43 -26.38 -21.88
C LEU A 228 -24.99 -26.47 -23.29
N HIS A 229 -24.86 -27.65 -23.88
CA HIS A 229 -25.92 -28.26 -24.67
C HIS A 229 -26.83 -29.00 -23.72
#